data_AF-A0A7S4AXY8-F1
#
_entry.id   AF-A0A7S4AXY8-F1
#
_cell.length_a   1.000
_cell.length_b   1.000
_cell.length_c   1.000
_cell.angle_alpha   90.00
_cell.angle_beta   90.00
_cell.angle_gamma   90.00
#
_symmetry.space_group_name_H-M   'P 1'
#
loop_
_entity.id
_entity.type
_entity.pdbx_description
1 polymer ?
#
loop_
_entity_poly.entity_id
_entity_poly.type
_entity_poly.pdbx_seq_one_letter_code
_entity_poly.pdbx_strand_id
1 'polypeptide(L)'
;MRKTLLATNEPRSDMDDTESENEAPWWRSVSNLFTPRSVPMGVPAYLNKMMEPPPEDALRVGKARLLCNDPVLCVALSSLDLSEGEGHGQYFAAGTTDNKVFLHRLSDCKLMHVFDVPKKGNSGVNAIVFTRLGEHMKIIIGVYGGNVTTFDVNNRALDAQLDFKADVLSMAVSRLVDPEKPSKPPA
;
A
#
# COMPACT_ATOMS: atom_id res chain seq x y z
N MET A 1 20.30 -4.21 59.92
CA MET A 1 21.13 -5.33 59.41
C MET A 1 21.05 -5.32 57.89
N ARG A 2 22.22 -5.29 57.23
CA ARG A 2 22.40 -5.24 55.77
C ARG A 2 22.09 -6.60 55.13
N LYS A 3 21.47 -6.61 53.94
CA LYS A 3 21.75 -7.59 52.88
C LYS A 3 21.70 -6.90 51.52
N THR A 4 22.90 -6.65 51.00
CA THR A 4 23.17 -6.19 49.63
C THR A 4 23.20 -7.42 48.73
N LEU A 5 22.35 -7.48 47.71
CA LEU A 5 22.37 -8.52 46.68
C LEU A 5 23.19 -8.02 45.48
N LEU A 6 24.35 -8.66 45.28
CA LEU A 6 25.18 -8.55 44.08
C LEU A 6 24.61 -9.51 43.03
N ALA A 7 24.14 -8.98 41.89
CA ALA A 7 23.85 -9.75 40.71
C ALA A 7 25.05 -9.67 39.74
N THR A 8 25.61 -10.82 39.43
CA THR A 8 26.71 -11.02 38.48
C THR A 8 26.17 -11.04 37.05
N ASN A 9 26.69 -10.16 36.20
CA ASN A 9 26.47 -10.18 34.76
C ASN A 9 27.40 -11.23 34.11
N GLU A 10 26.82 -12.24 33.48
CA GLU A 10 27.54 -13.11 32.54
C GLU A 10 27.51 -12.51 31.13
N PRO A 11 28.62 -12.58 30.36
CA PRO A 11 28.64 -12.13 28.97
C PRO A 11 27.90 -13.13 28.07
N ARG A 12 26.87 -12.65 27.37
CA ARG A 12 26.19 -13.38 26.29
C ARG A 12 27.12 -13.46 25.08
N SER A 13 27.33 -14.68 24.60
CA SER A 13 28.15 -15.05 23.44
C SER A 13 27.63 -14.44 22.14
N ASP A 14 28.55 -13.91 21.35
CA ASP A 14 28.36 -13.48 19.97
C ASP A 14 27.85 -14.65 19.11
N MET A 15 26.71 -14.41 18.44
CA MET A 15 26.15 -15.29 17.41
C MET A 15 26.58 -14.71 16.07
N ASP A 16 27.49 -15.42 15.38
CA ASP A 16 27.87 -15.18 14.00
C ASP A 16 26.72 -15.60 13.07
N ASP A 17 25.98 -14.62 12.55
CA ASP A 17 25.05 -14.82 11.44
C ASP A 17 25.82 -14.78 10.11
N THR A 18 26.34 -15.92 9.69
CA THR A 18 26.80 -16.11 8.30
C THR A 18 25.59 -16.15 7.36
N GLU A 19 25.37 -15.05 6.64
CA GLU A 19 24.44 -14.96 5.52
C GLU A 19 24.83 -15.95 4.40
N SER A 20 24.00 -16.97 4.18
CA SER A 20 24.11 -17.83 3.00
C SER A 20 23.31 -17.21 1.84
N GLU A 21 23.93 -16.34 1.07
CA GLU A 21 23.40 -15.91 -0.23
C GLU A 21 23.58 -17.03 -1.26
N ASN A 22 22.57 -17.87 -1.47
CA ASN A 22 22.50 -18.70 -2.69
C ASN A 22 21.10 -19.28 -3.00
N GLU A 23 20.05 -18.48 -2.85
CA GLU A 23 18.75 -18.84 -3.44
C GLU A 23 18.56 -18.09 -4.76
N ALA A 24 18.76 -18.80 -5.87
CA ALA A 24 18.38 -18.32 -7.18
C ALA A 24 16.86 -18.01 -7.18
N PRO A 25 16.43 -16.87 -7.73
CA PRO A 25 15.05 -16.44 -7.60
C PRO A 25 14.09 -17.37 -8.36
N TRP A 26 12.98 -17.70 -7.70
CA TRP A 26 11.92 -18.64 -8.14
C TRP A 26 11.35 -18.36 -9.54
N TRP A 27 11.49 -17.14 -10.07
CA TRP A 27 11.02 -16.80 -11.42
C TRP A 27 11.80 -17.48 -12.55
N ARG A 28 13.00 -18.01 -12.30
CA ARG A 28 13.73 -18.83 -13.29
C ARG A 28 13.09 -20.21 -13.54
N SER A 29 12.16 -20.65 -12.69
CA SER A 29 11.52 -21.96 -12.83
C SER A 29 10.35 -22.00 -13.83
N VAL A 30 9.83 -20.85 -14.26
CA VAL A 30 8.66 -20.80 -15.15
C VAL A 30 9.06 -20.77 -16.64
N SER A 31 10.32 -20.46 -16.95
CA SER A 31 10.85 -20.34 -18.31
C SER A 31 11.04 -21.68 -19.03
N ASN A 32 11.07 -22.80 -18.30
CA ASN A 32 11.35 -24.13 -18.86
C ASN A 32 10.10 -24.94 -19.26
N LEU A 33 8.89 -24.39 -19.12
CA LEU A 33 7.65 -25.08 -19.49
C LEU A 33 7.19 -24.84 -20.93
N PHE A 34 7.87 -23.97 -21.68
CA PHE A 34 7.55 -23.67 -23.07
C PHE A 34 8.73 -23.99 -24.00
N THR A 35 9.01 -25.28 -24.19
CA THR A 35 9.73 -25.70 -25.40
C THR A 35 8.76 -25.56 -26.59
N PRO A 36 9.02 -24.70 -27.57
CA PRO A 36 8.12 -24.57 -28.72
C PRO A 36 8.17 -25.86 -29.54
N ARG A 37 7.09 -26.64 -29.49
CA ARG A 37 6.81 -27.63 -30.54
C ARG A 37 6.62 -26.85 -31.83
N SER A 38 7.37 -27.23 -32.87
CA SER A 38 7.30 -26.71 -34.23
C SER A 38 5.85 -26.51 -34.69
N VAL A 39 5.40 -25.25 -34.78
CA VAL A 39 4.09 -24.89 -35.29
C VAL A 39 4.21 -24.62 -36.80
N PRO A 40 3.29 -25.14 -37.65
CA PRO A 40 3.33 -24.89 -39.09
C PRO A 40 3.02 -23.43 -39.41
N MET A 41 3.58 -22.96 -40.53
CA MET A 41 3.53 -21.58 -41.01
C MET A 41 2.12 -21.00 -41.11
N GLY A 42 1.93 -19.82 -40.50
CA GLY A 42 0.72 -19.00 -40.63
C GLY A 42 0.39 -18.11 -39.43
N VAL A 43 1.34 -17.78 -38.56
CA VAL A 43 1.06 -16.89 -37.42
C VAL A 43 0.95 -15.44 -37.91
N PRO A 44 -0.20 -14.77 -37.73
CA PRO A 44 -0.37 -13.38 -38.15
C PRO A 44 0.58 -12.45 -37.38
N ALA A 45 1.16 -11.48 -38.07
CA ALA A 45 2.25 -10.62 -37.56
C ALA A 45 1.97 -9.89 -36.23
N TYR A 46 0.71 -9.76 -35.82
CA TYR A 46 0.36 -9.15 -34.53
C TYR A 46 0.72 -10.04 -33.32
N LEU A 47 0.81 -11.36 -33.49
CA LEU A 47 1.17 -12.29 -32.42
C LEU A 47 2.68 -12.26 -32.09
N ASN A 48 3.54 -11.94 -33.06
CA ASN A 48 4.98 -11.77 -32.81
C ASN A 48 5.26 -10.57 -31.90
N LYS A 49 4.41 -9.54 -31.93
CA LYS A 49 4.57 -8.34 -31.11
C LYS A 49 4.21 -8.53 -29.63
N MET A 50 3.48 -9.60 -29.30
CA MET A 50 3.16 -9.97 -27.90
C MET A 50 4.18 -10.95 -27.29
N MET A 51 5.11 -11.49 -28.09
CA MET A 51 6.18 -12.37 -27.63
C MET A 51 7.53 -11.67 -27.51
N GLU A 52 7.60 -10.37 -27.83
CA GLU A 52 8.78 -9.59 -27.50
C GLU A 52 8.89 -9.50 -25.98
N PRO A 53 10.00 -9.94 -25.38
CA PRO A 53 10.21 -9.76 -23.95
C PRO A 53 10.05 -8.27 -23.65
N PRO A 54 9.34 -7.89 -22.57
CA PRO A 54 9.24 -6.49 -22.18
C PRO A 54 10.66 -5.91 -22.14
N PRO A 55 10.88 -4.69 -22.65
CA PRO A 55 12.22 -4.11 -22.73
C PRO A 55 12.90 -4.24 -21.36
N GLU A 56 14.21 -4.50 -21.30
CA GLU A 56 14.91 -4.72 -20.02
C GLU A 56 14.86 -3.50 -19.07
N ASP A 57 14.42 -2.35 -19.59
CA ASP A 57 14.10 -1.13 -18.82
C ASP A 57 12.66 -1.08 -18.27
N ALA A 58 11.80 -2.03 -18.64
CA ALA A 58 10.45 -2.18 -18.13
C ALA A 58 10.51 -2.75 -16.71
N LEU A 59 10.36 -1.84 -15.75
CA LEU A 59 10.18 -2.13 -14.33
C LEU A 59 11.43 -2.67 -13.63
N ARG A 60 12.44 -1.79 -13.47
CA ARG A 60 13.26 -1.84 -12.26
C ARG A 60 12.34 -1.57 -11.06
N VAL A 61 11.72 -2.62 -10.52
CA VAL A 61 11.00 -2.56 -9.26
C VAL A 61 12.05 -2.32 -8.19
N GLY A 62 12.33 -1.05 -7.91
CA GLY A 62 13.17 -0.68 -6.80
C GLY A 62 12.60 -1.29 -5.52
N LYS A 63 13.43 -1.97 -4.74
CA LYS A 63 13.06 -2.43 -3.41
C LYS A 63 12.96 -1.21 -2.50
N ALA A 64 11.78 -0.61 -2.40
CA ALA A 64 11.51 0.44 -1.43
C ALA A 64 11.12 -0.20 -0.10
N ARG A 65 11.81 0.18 0.99
CA ARG A 65 11.43 -0.21 2.35
C ARG A 65 10.71 0.97 3.00
N LEU A 66 9.49 0.74 3.46
CA LEU A 66 8.80 1.71 4.31
C LEU A 66 9.61 1.92 5.59
N LEU A 67 10.02 3.16 5.81
CA LEU A 67 10.67 3.58 7.04
C LEU A 67 9.59 3.96 8.06
N CYS A 68 8.87 2.96 8.56
CA CYS A 68 8.02 3.10 9.74
C CYS A 68 8.63 2.29 10.88
N ASN A 69 8.68 2.89 12.08
CA ASN A 69 9.21 2.22 13.27
C ASN A 69 8.21 1.21 13.86
N ASP A 70 6.94 1.38 13.49
CA ASP A 70 5.82 0.60 13.98
C ASP A 70 5.35 -0.44 12.96
N PRO A 71 4.87 -1.62 13.40
CA PRO A 71 4.29 -2.63 12.52
C PRO A 71 3.20 -2.06 11.61
N VAL A 72 3.29 -2.39 10.32
CA VAL A 72 2.24 -2.12 9.33
C VAL A 72 1.15 -3.18 9.47
N LEU A 73 -0.09 -2.73 9.68
CA LEU A 73 -1.26 -3.59 9.84
C LEU A 73 -2.07 -3.73 8.57
N CYS A 74 -2.13 -2.67 7.75
CA CYS A 74 -2.86 -2.67 6.51
C CYS A 74 -2.21 -1.78 5.46
N VAL A 75 -2.54 -2.05 4.20
CA VAL A 75 -2.08 -1.27 3.06
C VAL A 75 -3.23 -1.05 2.08
N ALA A 76 -3.18 0.07 1.37
CA ALA A 76 -4.10 0.36 0.28
C ALA A 76 -3.34 0.94 -0.91
N LEU A 77 -3.79 0.60 -2.11
CA LEU A 77 -3.30 1.18 -3.36
C LEU A 77 -4.43 1.99 -4.00
N SER A 78 -4.10 3.17 -4.48
CA SER A 78 -4.99 4.02 -5.25
C SER A 78 -4.65 3.92 -6.72
N SER A 79 -5.65 3.59 -7.54
CA SER A 79 -5.61 3.78 -9.00
C SER A 79 -6.09 5.17 -9.42
N LEU A 80 -6.38 6.07 -8.46
CA LEU A 80 -6.92 7.40 -8.73
C LEU A 80 -5.77 8.38 -9.04
N ASP A 81 -5.71 8.86 -10.29
CA ASP A 81 -4.77 9.91 -10.72
C ASP A 81 -5.24 11.29 -10.30
N LEU A 82 -4.50 11.97 -9.43
CA LEU A 82 -4.71 13.40 -9.15
C LEU A 82 -4.30 14.24 -10.38
N SER A 83 -5.18 14.40 -11.36
CA SER A 83 -5.10 15.52 -12.32
C SER A 83 -5.77 16.72 -11.64
N GLU A 84 -5.15 17.87 -11.41
CA GLU A 84 -4.44 18.72 -12.37
C GLU A 84 -3.18 19.35 -11.76
N GLY A 85 -2.06 19.28 -12.49
CA GLY A 85 -0.80 19.95 -12.12
C GLY A 85 0.20 19.05 -11.40
N GLU A 86 1.16 18.50 -12.16
CA GLU A 86 2.33 17.75 -11.68
C GLU A 86 2.08 16.32 -11.14
N GLY A 87 1.57 15.45 -12.02
CA GLY A 87 1.89 14.03 -12.00
C GLY A 87 0.70 13.10 -11.78
N HIS A 88 0.42 12.29 -12.81
CA HIS A 88 -0.37 11.07 -12.69
C HIS A 88 0.27 10.16 -11.65
N GLY A 89 -0.22 10.24 -10.42
CA GLY A 89 0.35 9.52 -9.28
C GLY A 89 -0.61 8.45 -8.83
N GLN A 90 -0.21 7.20 -8.98
CA GLN A 90 -0.75 6.14 -8.12
C GLN A 90 -0.21 6.36 -6.71
N TYR A 91 -1.05 6.11 -5.72
CA TYR A 91 -0.68 6.29 -4.31
C TYR A 91 -0.68 4.96 -3.58
N PHE A 92 0.21 4.86 -2.61
CA PHE A 92 0.28 3.77 -1.66
C PHE A 92 0.08 4.34 -0.26
N ALA A 93 -0.81 3.76 0.53
CA ALA A 93 -0.96 4.09 1.95
C ALA A 93 -0.67 2.86 2.81
N ALA A 94 0.07 3.06 3.90
CA ALA A 94 0.30 2.04 4.93
C ALA A 94 -0.20 2.54 6.28
N GLY A 95 -1.03 1.74 6.94
CA GLY A 95 -1.53 2.00 8.29
C GLY A 95 -0.75 1.22 9.32
N THR A 96 -0.42 1.86 10.44
CA THR A 96 0.46 1.29 11.48
C THR A 96 -0.25 1.14 12.83
N THR A 97 0.39 0.40 13.74
CA THR A 97 -0.07 0.23 15.13
C THR A 97 -0.05 1.51 15.95
N ASP A 98 0.73 2.52 15.58
CA ASP A 98 0.79 3.82 16.28
C ASP A 98 -0.32 4.80 15.84
N ASN A 99 -1.30 4.34 15.06
CA ASN A 99 -2.41 5.12 14.48
C ASN A 99 -1.95 6.16 13.44
N LYS A 100 -0.87 5.88 12.73
CA LYS A 100 -0.45 6.70 11.60
C LYS A 100 -0.80 6.04 10.29
N VAL A 101 -1.03 6.88 9.29
CA VAL A 101 -1.09 6.45 7.90
C VAL A 101 -0.04 7.18 7.10
N PHE A 102 0.85 6.42 6.49
CA PHE A 102 1.93 6.93 5.64
C PHE A 102 1.50 6.84 4.19
N LEU A 103 1.30 8.00 3.56
CA LEU A 103 0.97 8.09 2.15
C LEU A 103 2.23 8.31 1.33
N HIS A 104 2.47 7.44 0.37
CA HIS A 104 3.59 7.50 -0.56
C HIS A 104 3.07 7.64 -1.99
N ARG A 105 3.84 8.32 -2.81
CA ARG A 105 3.68 8.30 -4.25
C ARG A 105 4.33 7.03 -4.78
N LEU A 106 3.61 6.26 -5.59
CA LEU A 106 4.07 4.94 -6.02
C LEU A 106 5.21 5.03 -7.06
N SER A 107 5.23 6.08 -7.88
CA SER A 107 6.21 6.23 -8.97
C SER A 107 7.65 6.39 -8.50
N ASP A 108 7.87 7.08 -7.39
CA ASP A 108 9.19 7.36 -6.82
C ASP A 108 9.34 6.86 -5.37
N CYS A 109 8.30 6.22 -4.82
CA CYS A 109 8.22 5.78 -3.42
C CYS A 109 8.48 6.92 -2.42
N LYS A 110 8.25 8.18 -2.81
CA LYS A 110 8.47 9.32 -1.93
C LYS A 110 7.33 9.43 -0.92
N LEU A 111 7.68 9.59 0.36
CA LEU A 111 6.72 9.91 1.41
C LEU A 111 6.09 11.27 1.10
N MET A 112 4.77 11.27 0.88
CA MET A 112 3.99 12.45 0.62
C MET A 112 3.52 13.05 1.96
N HIS A 113 2.73 12.28 2.71
CA HIS A 113 2.04 12.73 3.92
C HIS A 113 2.06 11.67 5.01
N VAL A 114 1.96 12.13 6.25
CA VAL A 114 1.69 11.28 7.41
C VAL A 114 0.41 11.82 8.05
N PHE A 115 -0.59 10.96 8.19
CA PHE A 115 -1.86 11.30 8.85
C PHE A 115 -1.84 10.73 10.26
N ASP A 116 -1.97 11.60 11.25
CA ASP A 116 -2.20 11.20 12.64
C ASP A 116 -3.69 10.98 12.85
N VAL A 117 -4.08 9.72 13.02
CA VAL A 117 -5.49 9.34 13.13
C VAL A 117 -5.94 9.47 14.58
N PRO A 118 -7.03 10.21 14.87
CA PRO A 118 -7.60 10.28 16.21
C PRO A 118 -7.88 8.89 16.77
N LYS A 119 -7.21 8.58 17.89
CA LYS A 119 -7.32 7.26 18.55
C LYS A 119 -8.11 7.34 19.84
N LYS A 120 -8.81 6.25 20.14
CA LYS A 120 -9.42 6.02 21.45
C LYS A 120 -8.68 4.85 22.11
N GLY A 121 -7.71 5.16 22.95
CA GLY A 121 -6.89 4.15 23.63
C GLY A 121 -5.72 3.64 22.77
N ASN A 122 -5.33 2.38 22.98
CA ASN A 122 -4.20 1.74 22.30
C ASN A 122 -4.69 0.92 21.12
N SER A 123 -5.09 1.61 20.06
CA SER A 123 -5.59 1.02 18.82
C SER A 123 -4.58 1.16 17.69
N GLY A 124 -4.81 0.49 16.56
CA GLY A 124 -4.02 0.64 15.34
C GLY A 124 -4.91 0.80 14.11
N VAL A 125 -4.34 1.30 13.01
CA VAL A 125 -5.07 1.44 11.74
C VAL A 125 -5.26 0.06 11.12
N ASN A 126 -6.51 -0.36 10.96
CA ASN A 126 -6.83 -1.71 10.49
C ASN A 126 -7.34 -1.74 9.05
N ALA A 127 -7.97 -0.64 8.59
CA ALA A 127 -8.49 -0.57 7.23
C ALA A 127 -8.21 0.81 6.62
N ILE A 128 -7.85 0.83 5.34
CA ILE A 128 -7.66 2.05 4.56
C ILE A 128 -8.38 1.86 3.23
N VAL A 129 -9.14 2.86 2.80
CA VAL A 129 -9.74 2.89 1.47
C VAL A 129 -9.57 4.27 0.86
N PHE A 130 -9.25 4.29 -0.43
CA PHE A 130 -9.25 5.51 -1.23
C PHE A 130 -10.60 5.71 -1.91
N THR A 131 -11.02 6.96 -2.01
CA THR A 131 -12.16 7.34 -2.81
C THR A 131 -11.93 8.70 -3.47
N ARG A 132 -12.74 9.00 -4.48
CA ARG A 132 -12.76 10.31 -5.14
C ARG A 132 -14.17 10.87 -5.01
N LEU A 133 -14.26 12.10 -4.51
CA LEU A 133 -15.49 12.86 -4.43
C LEU A 133 -15.30 14.16 -5.22
N GLY A 134 -15.84 14.21 -6.44
CA GLY A 134 -15.54 15.28 -7.39
C GLY A 134 -14.05 15.32 -7.76
N GLU A 135 -13.42 16.48 -7.60
CA GLU A 135 -12.00 16.69 -7.85
C GLU A 135 -11.10 16.32 -6.65
N HIS A 136 -11.71 16.06 -5.50
CA HIS A 136 -10.98 15.79 -4.26
C HIS A 136 -10.79 14.28 -4.06
N MET A 137 -9.53 13.88 -3.86
CA MET A 137 -9.23 12.54 -3.39
C MET A 137 -9.34 12.50 -1.87
N LYS A 138 -10.05 11.49 -1.38
CA LYS A 138 -10.23 11.26 0.05
C LYS A 138 -9.61 9.92 0.44
N ILE A 139 -9.10 9.88 1.65
CA ILE A 139 -8.68 8.65 2.30
C ILE A 139 -9.59 8.41 3.50
N ILE A 140 -10.19 7.22 3.55
CA ILE A 140 -11.03 6.78 4.65
C ILE A 140 -10.22 5.76 5.44
N ILE A 141 -10.13 5.97 6.74
CA ILE A 141 -9.28 5.21 7.64
C ILE A 141 -10.13 4.64 8.76
N GLY A 142 -10.07 3.32 8.94
CA GLY A 142 -10.75 2.56 9.96
C GLY A 142 -9.75 2.05 10.98
N VAL A 143 -10.05 2.29 12.26
CA VAL A 143 -9.18 1.98 13.38
C VAL A 143 -9.83 0.94 14.28
N TYR A 144 -9.02 0.10 14.93
CA TYR A 144 -9.49 -0.64 16.12
C TYR A 144 -10.05 0.33 17.17
N GLY A 145 -11.07 -0.05 17.91
CA GLY A 145 -11.80 0.84 18.82
C GLY A 145 -12.89 1.69 18.16
N GLY A 146 -13.10 1.54 16.84
CA GLY A 146 -14.32 1.96 16.17
C GLY A 146 -14.30 3.34 15.52
N ASN A 147 -13.16 4.02 15.44
CA ASN A 147 -13.10 5.30 14.74
C ASN A 147 -12.98 5.05 13.22
N VAL A 148 -13.85 5.70 12.44
CA VAL A 148 -13.70 5.87 11.00
C VAL A 148 -13.51 7.35 10.71
N THR A 149 -12.37 7.71 10.14
CA THR A 149 -12.05 9.10 9.81
C THR A 149 -11.80 9.26 8.33
N THR A 150 -12.29 10.36 7.77
CA THR A 150 -12.05 10.74 6.39
C THR A 150 -11.13 11.95 6.36
N PHE A 151 -10.08 11.88 5.56
CA PHE A 151 -9.19 13.00 5.27
C PHE A 151 -9.23 13.35 3.79
N ASP A 152 -9.11 14.64 3.51
CA ASP A 152 -8.79 15.11 2.17
C ASP A 152 -7.28 15.00 1.96
N VAL A 153 -6.89 14.31 0.89
CA VAL A 153 -5.49 14.02 0.59
C VAL A 153 -4.73 15.29 0.18
N ASN A 154 -5.39 16.23 -0.47
CA ASN A 154 -4.77 17.44 -1.02
C ASN A 154 -4.47 18.46 0.08
N ASN A 155 -5.45 18.71 0.96
CA ASN A 155 -5.32 19.74 2.00
C ASN A 155 -4.93 19.16 3.39
N ARG A 156 -4.91 17.83 3.53
CA ARG A 156 -4.59 17.08 4.76
C ARG A 156 -5.53 17.35 5.94
N ALA A 157 -6.70 17.94 5.67
CA ALA A 157 -7.68 18.23 6.69
C ALA A 157 -8.51 16.99 7.00
N LEU A 158 -8.89 16.86 8.28
CA LEU A 158 -9.93 15.95 8.71
C LEU A 158 -11.27 16.47 8.19
N ASP A 159 -11.95 15.70 7.35
CA ASP A 159 -13.26 16.06 6.81
C ASP A 159 -14.39 15.60 7.73
N ALA A 160 -14.31 14.35 8.19
CA ALA A 160 -15.36 13.71 8.96
C ALA A 160 -14.79 12.63 9.88
N GLN A 161 -15.50 12.40 10.97
CA GLN A 161 -15.24 11.31 11.90
C GLN A 161 -16.56 10.65 12.29
N LEU A 162 -16.56 9.32 12.29
CA LEU A 162 -17.66 8.48 12.72
C LEU A 162 -17.14 7.54 13.80
N ASP A 163 -17.82 7.54 14.95
CA ASP A 163 -17.44 6.71 16.09
C ASP A 163 -18.39 5.52 16.22
N PHE A 164 -17.84 4.32 15.99
CA PHE A 164 -18.50 3.05 16.21
C PHE A 164 -18.18 2.52 17.62
N LYS A 165 -19.09 1.73 18.20
CA LYS A 165 -18.87 1.07 19.51
C LYS A 165 -18.08 -0.24 19.41
N ALA A 166 -17.59 -0.57 18.23
CA ALA A 166 -16.91 -1.82 17.92
C ALA A 166 -15.82 -1.58 16.88
N ASP A 167 -14.88 -2.51 16.79
CA ASP A 167 -13.73 -2.43 15.90
C ASP A 167 -14.12 -2.37 14.42
N VAL A 168 -13.38 -1.56 13.65
CA VAL A 168 -13.51 -1.51 12.19
C VAL A 168 -12.62 -2.59 11.59
N LEU A 169 -13.21 -3.75 11.28
CA LEU A 169 -12.46 -4.91 10.78
C LEU A 169 -12.10 -4.83 9.29
N SER A 170 -12.97 -4.22 8.49
CA SER A 170 -12.77 -4.03 7.06
C SER A 170 -13.59 -2.85 6.56
N MET A 171 -13.20 -2.30 5.41
CA MET A 171 -13.93 -1.23 4.75
C MET A 171 -13.92 -1.44 3.25
N ALA A 172 -14.99 -1.00 2.61
CA ALA A 172 -15.09 -0.90 1.16
C ALA A 172 -15.84 0.39 0.83
N VAL A 173 -15.49 1.02 -0.29
CA VAL A 173 -16.22 2.18 -0.79
C VAL A 173 -16.90 1.78 -2.08
N SER A 174 -18.21 2.06 -2.15
CA SER A 174 -18.96 2.00 -3.40
C SER A 174 -18.90 3.36 -4.08
N ARG A 175 -18.81 3.38 -5.41
CA ARG A 175 -19.00 4.60 -6.18
C ARG A 175 -20.48 4.96 -6.10
N LEU A 176 -20.81 5.99 -5.33
CA LEU A 176 -22.10 6.64 -5.46
C LEU A 176 -22.09 7.36 -6.81
N VAL A 177 -22.93 6.88 -7.72
CA VAL A 177 -23.26 7.62 -8.94
C VAL A 177 -23.98 8.87 -8.48
N ASP A 178 -23.46 10.06 -8.82
CA ASP A 178 -24.12 11.32 -8.53
C ASP A 178 -25.59 11.23 -9.01
N PRO A 179 -26.57 11.23 -8.10
CA PRO A 179 -27.97 11.12 -8.51
C PRO A 179 -28.46 12.36 -9.27
N GLU A 180 -27.70 13.46 -9.22
CA GLU A 180 -28.09 14.76 -9.76
C GLU A 180 -27.47 15.11 -11.12
N LYS A 181 -26.70 14.22 -11.76
CA LYS A 181 -26.31 14.45 -13.16
C LYS A 181 -27.34 13.79 -14.08
N PRO A 182 -28.38 14.51 -14.56
CA PRO A 182 -29.31 13.92 -15.51
C PRO A 182 -28.49 13.43 -16.71
N SER A 183 -28.55 12.13 -16.97
CA SER A 183 -27.97 11.55 -18.18
C SER A 183 -28.56 12.31 -19.35
N LYS A 184 -27.74 13.10 -20.05
CA LYS A 184 -28.17 13.78 -21.27
C LYS A 184 -28.74 12.69 -22.19
N PRO A 185 -30.01 12.77 -22.62
CA PRO A 185 -30.59 11.72 -23.43
C PRO A 185 -29.74 11.54 -24.70
N PRO A 186 -29.53 10.29 -25.15
CA PRO A 186 -28.82 10.04 -26.40
C PRO A 186 -29.55 10.76 -27.54
N ALA A 187 -28.77 11.46 -28.36
CA ALA A 187 -29.25 12.17 -29.56
C ALA A 187 -29.62 11.20 -30.68
#